data_AF-A0A349N4C9-F1
#
_entry.id   AF-A0A349N4C9-F1
#
_cell.length_a   1.000
_cell.length_b   1.000
_cell.length_c   1.000
_cell.angle_alpha   90.00
_cell.angle_beta   90.00
_cell.angle_gamma   90.00
#
_symmetry.space_group_name_H-M   'P 1'
#
loop_
_entity.id
_entity.type
_entity.pdbx_description
1 polymer ?
#
loop_
_entity_poly.entity_id
_entity_poly.type
_entity_poly.pdbx_seq_one_letter_code
_entity_poly.pdbx_strand_id
1 'polypeptide(L)' 'VAITDGVIVAIGSSESVAPLKGENTEFIDARGATLLPGFTDSHTHIEELGATLDDVDLKGVIDEAEAIAR' A
#
# COMPACT_ATOMS: atom_id res chain seq x y z
N VAL A 1 5.91 11.07 13.70
CA VAL A 1 5.28 11.89 12.63
C VAL A 1 3.86 12.22 13.07
N ALA A 2 3.39 13.45 12.83
CA ALA A 2 2.00 13.84 13.09
C ALA A 2 1.29 14.14 11.76
N ILE A 3 0.05 13.68 11.62
CA ILE A 3 -0.75 13.78 10.40
C ILE A 3 -2.11 14.41 10.76
N THR A 4 -2.58 15.35 9.94
CA THR A 4 -3.91 15.96 10.04
C THR A 4 -4.49 16.06 8.64
N ASP A 5 -5.72 15.58 8.45
CA ASP A 5 -6.43 15.60 7.15
C ASP A 5 -5.60 15.05 5.98
N GLY A 6 -4.87 13.95 6.22
CA GLY A 6 -4.01 13.30 5.21
C GLY A 6 -2.68 14.01 4.93
N VAL A 7 -2.38 15.10 5.64
CA VAL A 7 -1.14 15.88 5.46
C VAL A 7 -0.20 15.71 6.65
N ILE A 8 1.09 15.56 6.39
CA ILE A 8 2.12 15.55 7.43
C ILE A 8 2.32 16.99 7.94
N VAL A 9 1.99 17.21 9.21
CA VAL A 9 2.11 18.54 9.86
C VAL A 9 3.40 18.69 10.68
N ALA A 10 4.02 17.58 11.08
CA ALA A 10 5.30 17.59 11.78
C ALA A 10 6.06 16.26 11.68
N ILE A 11 7.40 16.36 11.63
CA ILE A 11 8.35 15.24 11.63
C ILE A 11 9.39 15.50 12.73
N GLY A 12 9.73 14.48 13.51
CA GLY A 12 10.69 14.59 14.61
C GLY A 12 10.68 13.35 15.52
N SER A 13 11.33 13.47 16.69
CA SER A 13 11.30 12.42 17.71
C SER A 13 9.91 12.28 18.31
N SER A 14 9.61 11.13 18.94
CA SER A 14 8.33 10.90 19.59
C SER A 14 7.98 12.00 20.59
N GLU A 15 8.98 12.48 21.33
CA GLU A 15 8.84 13.56 22.32
C GLU A 15 8.55 14.91 21.66
N SER A 16 9.16 15.21 20.51
CA SER A 16 9.00 16.51 19.86
C SER A 16 7.63 16.68 19.20
N VAL A 17 7.04 15.58 18.71
CA VAL A 17 5.68 15.59 18.14
C VAL A 17 4.57 15.31 19.16
N ALA A 18 4.88 14.75 20.33
CA ALA A 18 3.89 14.44 21.36
C ALA A 18 2.96 15.61 21.76
N PRO A 19 3.42 16.88 21.83
CA PRO A 19 2.55 18.02 22.17
C PRO A 19 1.42 18.29 21.18
N LEU A 20 1.48 17.75 19.95
CA LEU A 20 0.42 17.91 18.95
C LEU A 20 -0.76 16.96 19.16
N LYS A 21 -0.68 16.01 20.10
CA LYS A 21 -1.78 15.10 20.43
C LYS A 21 -2.92 15.87 21.10
N GLY A 22 -4.13 15.73 20.57
CA GLY A 22 -5.38 16.23 21.15
C GLY A 22 -6.37 15.10 21.46
N GLU A 23 -7.56 15.46 21.93
CA GLU A 23 -8.60 14.50 22.34
C GLU A 23 -9.02 13.53 21.23
N ASN A 24 -8.94 13.98 19.96
CA ASN A 24 -9.34 13.18 18.79
C ASN A 24 -8.14 12.54 18.06
N THR A 25 -6.94 12.56 18.63
CA THR A 25 -5.75 11.99 17.98
C THR A 25 -5.72 10.48 18.12
N GLU A 26 -5.71 9.76 17.00
CA GLU A 26 -5.32 8.36 16.97
C GLU A 26 -3.80 8.23 17.15
N PHE A 27 -3.37 7.35 18.05
CA PHE A 27 -1.95 7.06 18.26
C PHE A 27 -1.61 5.65 17.77
N ILE A 28 -0.67 5.57 16.83
CA ILE A 28 -0.18 4.32 16.25
C ILE A 28 1.26 4.10 16.73
N ASP A 29 1.51 3.02 17.47
CA ASP A 29 2.85 2.58 17.84
C ASP A 29 3.43 1.67 16.75
N ALA A 30 4.50 2.12 16.10
CA ALA A 30 5.20 1.37 15.07
C ALA A 30 5.98 0.16 15.61
N ARG A 31 6.14 0.01 16.93
CA ARG A 31 6.83 -1.12 17.59
C ARG A 31 8.23 -1.38 17.03
N GLY A 32 8.96 -0.31 16.70
CA GLY A 32 10.31 -0.36 16.14
C GLY A 32 10.38 -0.59 14.62
N ALA A 33 9.25 -0.65 13.92
CA ALA A 33 9.23 -0.70 12.47
C ALA A 33 9.65 0.64 11.83
N THR A 34 10.13 0.57 10.59
CA THR A 34 10.48 1.74 9.80
C THR A 34 9.25 2.27 9.05
N LEU A 35 8.97 3.57 9.20
CA LEU A 35 7.98 4.26 8.38
C LEU A 35 8.65 4.82 7.13
N LEU A 36 8.12 4.50 5.96
CA LEU A 36 8.58 4.99 4.66
C LEU A 36 7.46 5.76 3.95
N PRO A 37 7.79 6.66 3.00
CA PRO A 37 6.81 7.14 2.04
C PRO A 37 6.16 5.96 1.30
N GLY A 38 4.86 6.09 0.97
CA GLY A 38 4.19 5.11 0.12
C GLY A 38 4.84 5.05 -1.26
N PHE A 39 4.81 3.87 -1.89
CA PHE A 39 5.28 3.74 -3.27
C PHE A 39 4.41 4.59 -4.20
N THR A 40 5.07 5.24 -5.16
CA THR A 40 4.42 5.96 -6.25
C THR A 40 4.88 5.33 -7.55
N ASP A 41 3.94 4.73 -8.27
CA ASP A 41 4.20 4.20 -9.61
C ASP A 41 3.93 5.30 -10.64
N SER A 42 4.96 5.68 -11.39
CA SER A 42 4.89 6.79 -12.34
C SER A 42 4.26 6.41 -13.68
N HIS A 43 4.14 5.12 -13.98
CA HIS A 43 3.59 4.65 -15.24
C HIS A 43 2.94 3.28 -15.09
N THR A 44 1.62 3.24 -15.24
CA THR A 44 0.84 2.00 -15.10
C THR A 44 -0.23 1.90 -16.17
N HIS A 45 -0.62 0.65 -16.46
CA HIS A 45 -1.81 0.32 -17.22
C HIS A 45 -2.80 -0.35 -16.26
N ILE A 46 -3.47 0.43 -15.42
CA ILE A 46 -4.31 -0.10 -14.31
C ILE A 46 -5.50 -0.89 -14.83
N GLU A 47 -6.09 -0.48 -15.95
CA GLU A 47 -7.21 -1.20 -16.57
C GLU A 47 -6.75 -2.57 -17.08
N GLU A 48 -5.67 -2.62 -17.86
CA GLU A 48 -5.07 -3.88 -18.33
C GLU A 48 -4.66 -4.78 -17.16
N LEU A 49 -4.07 -4.22 -16.09
CA LEU A 49 -3.75 -4.98 -14.88
C LEU A 49 -5.00 -5.60 -14.26
N GLY A 50 -6.09 -4.85 -14.19
CA GLY A 50 -7.39 -5.37 -13.73
C GLY A 50 -7.89 -6.51 -14.62
N ALA A 51 -7.82 -6.35 -15.94
CA ALA A 51 -8.24 -7.36 -16.91
C ALA A 51 -7.49 -8.69 -16.74
N THR A 52 -6.20 -8.66 -16.36
CA THR A 52 -5.44 -9.89 -16.10
C THR A 52 -5.99 -10.77 -14.97
N LEU A 53 -6.84 -10.22 -14.09
CA LEU A 53 -7.50 -10.99 -13.04
C LEU A 53 -8.70 -11.80 -13.55
N ASP A 54 -9.28 -11.39 -14.69
CA ASP A 54 -10.40 -12.06 -15.35
C ASP A 54 -9.92 -12.98 -16.50
N ASP A 55 -8.69 -12.79 -16.98
CA ASP A 55 -8.08 -13.63 -17.99
C ASP A 55 -7.92 -15.09 -17.52
N VAL A 56 -8.12 -16.04 -18.43
CA VAL A 56 -7.76 -17.44 -18.18
C VAL A 56 -6.24 -17.57 -18.07
N ASP A 57 -5.73 -17.87 -16.87
CA ASP A 57 -4.30 -18.04 -16.65
C ASP A 57 -3.82 -19.41 -17.18
N LEU A 58 -3.17 -19.38 -18.34
CA LEU A 58 -2.54 -20.55 -18.97
C LEU A 58 -1.04 -20.66 -18.66
N LYS A 59 -0.48 -19.84 -17.75
CA LYS A 59 0.94 -19.95 -17.38
C LYS A 59 1.22 -21.32 -16.78
N GLY A 60 2.24 -21.99 -17.32
CA GLY A 60 2.70 -23.29 -16.85
C GLY A 60 1.87 -24.49 -17.34
N VAL A 61 0.86 -24.28 -18.17
CA VAL A 61 0.13 -25.37 -18.84
C VAL A 61 1.05 -26.11 -19.80
N ILE A 62 1.06 -27.45 -19.75
CA ILE A 62 2.05 -28.28 -20.46
C ILE A 62 1.50 -28.96 -21.72
N ASP A 63 0.18 -29.05 -21.87
CA ASP A 63 -0.47 -29.62 -23.05
C ASP A 63 -1.83 -28.97 -23.37
N GLU A 64 -2.36 -29.29 -24.54
CA GLU A 64 -3.61 -28.74 -25.07
C GLU A 64 -4.84 -29.18 -24.26
N ALA A 65 -4.81 -30.40 -23.70
CA ALA A 65 -5.94 -30.93 -22.94
C ALA A 65 -6.12 -30.17 -21.63
N GLU A 66 -5.02 -29.84 -20.94
CA GLU A 66 -5.03 -28.99 -19.76
C GLU A 66 -5.49 -27.56 -20.09
N ALA A 67 -5.06 -27.00 -21.22
CA ALA A 67 -5.46 -25.65 -21.63
C ALA A 67 -6.98 -25.51 -21.83
N ILE A 68 -7.61 -26.51 -22.47
CA ILE A 68 -9.05 -26.52 -22.75
C ILE A 68 -9.90 -26.67 -21.48
N ALA A 69 -9.35 -27.31 -20.45
CA ALA A 69 -10.07 -27.59 -19.21
C ALA A 69 -10.13 -26.39 -18.23
N ARG A 70 -9.40 -25.31 -18.50
CA ARG A 70 -9.37 -24.08 -17.71
C ARG A 70 -10.47 -23.11 -18.15
#